data_AF-A0A7S1BPQ0-F1
#
_entry.id   AF-A0A7S1BPQ0-F1
#
_cell.length_a   1.000
_cell.length_b   1.000
_cell.length_c   1.000
_cell.angle_alpha   90.00
_cell.angle_beta   90.00
_cell.angle_gamma   90.00
#
_symmetry.space_group_name_H-M   'P 1'
#
loop_
_entity.id
_entity.type
_entity.pdbx_description
1 polymer ?
#
loop_
_entity_poly.entity_id
_entity_poly.type
_entity_poly.pdbx_seq_one_letter_code
_entity_poly.pdbx_strand_id
1 'polypeptide(L)'
;ALPDAGDPVYRRELYADAVAALHRAGEYDDADEAYRAGAAEGGLPSALVGRGEGARLDLHGMSTAVAHAAVREGLAGLQEHTETRGRDVLIVTGRGLRSGERLRPVLRPEVQRMLTEEFYPPLSTVSVPGNTGAVVVPGEDVMRWLEYAAEQKRRRMLALADAFREIASGRRIGRSLMKVLREDQPKKKDWRK
;
A
#
# COMPACT_ATOMS: atom_id res chain seq x y z
N ALA A 1 21.37 -18.23 23.49
CA ALA A 1 20.15 -19.01 23.20
C ALA A 1 19.39 -18.25 22.12
N LEU A 2 18.99 -18.92 21.04
CA LEU A 2 18.09 -18.29 20.07
C LEU A 2 16.74 -18.07 20.77
N PRO A 3 16.11 -16.89 20.61
CA PRO A 3 14.79 -16.63 21.15
C PRO A 3 13.77 -17.63 20.57
N ASP A 4 12.80 -18.01 21.38
CA ASP A 4 11.69 -18.86 20.96
C ASP A 4 10.90 -18.12 19.86
N ALA A 5 10.70 -18.75 18.70
CA ALA A 5 9.89 -18.19 17.61
C ALA A 5 8.41 -17.99 18.01
N GLY A 6 8.00 -18.60 19.12
CA GLY A 6 6.72 -18.35 19.78
C GLY A 6 6.64 -17.06 20.59
N ASP A 7 7.77 -16.43 20.95
CA ASP A 7 7.80 -15.25 21.82
C ASP A 7 7.16 -14.02 21.13
N PRO A 8 6.06 -13.48 21.67
CA PRO A 8 5.38 -12.31 21.12
C PRO A 8 6.29 -11.08 20.99
N VAL A 9 7.28 -10.92 21.87
CA VAL A 9 8.22 -9.79 21.83
C VAL A 9 9.17 -9.94 20.65
N TYR A 10 9.78 -11.13 20.52
CA TYR A 10 10.69 -11.42 19.41
C TYR A 10 9.98 -11.31 18.05
N ARG A 11 8.76 -11.86 17.94
CA ARG A 11 7.96 -11.77 16.71
C ARG A 11 7.67 -10.31 16.34
N ARG A 12 7.33 -9.49 17.34
CA ARG A 12 7.10 -8.06 17.13
C ARG A 12 8.34 -7.34 16.60
N GLU A 13 9.50 -7.58 17.19
CA GLU A 13 10.76 -6.99 16.77
C GLU A 13 11.11 -7.43 15.34
N LEU A 14 11.00 -8.72 15.05
CA LEU A 14 11.26 -9.27 13.72
C LEU A 14 10.42 -8.59 12.62
N TYR A 15 9.11 -8.51 12.80
CA TYR A 15 8.23 -7.87 11.81
C TYR A 15 8.46 -6.37 11.72
N ALA A 16 8.68 -5.68 12.85
CA ALA A 16 8.96 -4.24 12.83
C ALA A 16 10.27 -3.93 12.10
N ASP A 17 11.31 -4.74 12.31
CA ASP A 17 12.61 -4.59 11.65
C ASP A 17 12.54 -4.92 10.16
N ALA A 18 11.80 -5.96 9.79
CA ALA A 18 11.55 -6.32 8.39
C ALA A 18 10.85 -5.16 7.64
N VAL A 19 9.74 -4.65 8.19
CA VAL A 19 9.02 -3.50 7.62
C VAL A 19 9.94 -2.28 7.51
N ALA A 20 10.73 -1.99 8.54
CA ALA A 20 11.66 -0.87 8.53
C ALA A 20 12.77 -1.02 7.48
N ALA A 21 13.29 -2.24 7.27
CA ALA A 21 14.29 -2.52 6.26
C ALA A 21 13.74 -2.34 4.84
N LEU A 22 12.57 -2.92 4.56
CA LEU A 22 11.89 -2.82 3.27
C LEU A 22 11.51 -1.38 2.93
N HIS A 23 10.95 -0.65 3.91
CA HIS A 23 10.64 0.77 3.74
C HIS A 23 11.88 1.60 3.42
N ARG A 24 13.04 1.35 4.06
CA ARG A 24 14.29 2.05 3.74
C ARG A 24 14.82 1.72 2.34
N ALA A 25 14.53 0.53 1.84
CA ALA A 25 14.88 0.12 0.49
C ALA A 25 13.94 0.69 -0.59
N GLY A 26 12.80 1.28 -0.19
CA GLY A 26 11.76 1.74 -1.11
C GLY A 26 10.81 0.64 -1.60
N GLU A 27 10.93 -0.56 -1.03
CA GLU A 27 10.11 -1.73 -1.36
C GLU A 27 8.80 -1.69 -0.56
N TYR A 28 7.93 -0.72 -0.88
CA TYR A 28 6.73 -0.45 -0.09
C TYR A 28 5.70 -1.58 -0.14
N ASP A 29 5.55 -2.24 -1.29
CA ASP A 29 4.57 -3.33 -1.44
C ASP A 29 4.97 -4.55 -0.58
N ASP A 30 6.27 -4.86 -0.52
CA ASP A 30 6.81 -5.90 0.36
C ASP A 30 6.70 -5.50 1.84
N ALA A 31 6.91 -4.21 2.15
CA ALA A 31 6.73 -3.68 3.50
C ALA A 31 5.27 -3.82 3.97
N ASP A 32 4.31 -3.56 3.07
CA ASP A 32 2.88 -3.75 3.31
C ASP A 32 2.56 -5.24 3.56
N GLU A 33 3.14 -6.15 2.78
CA GLU A 33 2.98 -7.59 2.97
C GLU A 33 3.56 -8.07 4.31
N ALA A 34 4.77 -7.62 4.67
CA ALA A 34 5.39 -7.94 5.96
C ALA A 34 4.56 -7.40 7.14
N TYR A 35 4.01 -6.18 7.01
CA TYR A 35 3.10 -5.63 8.02
C TYR A 35 1.83 -6.48 8.16
N ARG A 36 1.20 -6.84 7.04
CA ARG A 36 -0.03 -7.66 7.02
C ARG A 36 0.19 -9.02 7.68
N ALA A 37 1.30 -9.68 7.36
CA ALA A 37 1.69 -10.95 7.99
C ALA A 37 1.90 -10.78 9.50
N GLY A 38 2.66 -9.76 9.91
CA GLY A 38 2.88 -9.45 11.32
C GLY A 38 1.60 -9.15 12.08
N ALA A 39 0.65 -8.42 11.47
CA ALA A 39 -0.64 -8.14 12.07
C ALA A 39 -1.52 -9.40 12.20
N ALA A 40 -1.54 -10.27 11.19
CA ALA A 40 -2.31 -11.51 11.20
C ALA A 40 -1.81 -12.52 12.24
N GLU A 41 -0.51 -12.56 12.48
CA GLU A 41 0.13 -13.47 13.45
C GLU A 41 0.23 -12.89 14.87
N GLY A 42 -0.32 -11.69 15.10
CA GLY A 42 -0.28 -10.99 16.38
C GLY A 42 1.11 -10.45 16.77
N GLY A 43 2.06 -10.41 15.83
CA GLY A 43 3.37 -9.79 16.03
C GLY A 43 3.32 -8.27 15.96
N LEU A 44 2.42 -7.71 15.15
CA LEU A 44 2.20 -6.27 15.04
C LEU A 44 0.75 -5.92 15.41
N PRO A 45 0.49 -4.71 15.96
CA PRO A 45 -0.87 -4.27 16.20
C PRO A 45 -1.59 -4.02 14.86
N SER A 46 -2.80 -4.57 14.72
CA SER A 46 -3.70 -4.21 13.62
C SER A 46 -4.05 -2.73 13.72
N ALA A 47 -3.81 -1.99 12.64
CA ALA A 47 -4.10 -0.56 12.61
C ALA A 47 -5.60 -0.28 12.65
N LEU A 48 -6.43 -1.13 12.04
CA LEU A 48 -7.87 -0.89 11.97
C LEU A 48 -8.56 -1.38 13.26
N VAL A 49 -8.89 -0.45 14.14
CA VAL A 49 -9.39 -0.74 15.51
C VAL A 49 -10.92 -0.56 15.65
N GLY A 50 -11.58 0.12 14.71
CA GLY A 50 -13.02 0.36 14.77
C GLY A 50 -13.65 0.55 13.40
N ARG A 51 -14.88 0.05 13.24
CA ARG A 51 -15.68 0.14 11.98
C ARG A 51 -17.10 0.68 12.19
N GLY A 52 -17.58 0.74 13.45
CA GLY A 52 -18.98 1.01 13.80
C GLY A 52 -19.43 2.47 13.57
N GLU A 53 -18.75 3.45 14.17
CA GLU A 53 -19.07 4.89 14.01
C GLU A 53 -18.23 5.56 12.90
N GLY A 54 -17.36 4.78 12.24
CA GLY A 54 -16.34 5.27 11.32
C GLY A 54 -15.12 4.35 11.38
N ALA A 55 -14.28 4.42 10.36
CA ALA A 55 -13.04 3.67 10.36
C ALA A 55 -12.01 4.39 11.25
N ARG A 56 -11.35 3.64 12.13
CA ARG A 56 -10.29 4.19 12.99
C ARG A 56 -8.98 3.44 12.78
N LEU A 57 -7.94 4.19 12.38
CA LEU A 57 -6.57 3.71 12.30
C LEU A 57 -5.80 4.15 13.53
N ASP A 58 -5.25 3.19 14.28
CA ASP A 58 -4.44 3.48 15.47
C ASP A 58 -2.96 3.17 15.24
N LEU A 59 -2.17 4.23 15.13
CA LEU A 59 -0.75 4.21 14.82
C LEU A 59 0.11 4.51 16.06
N HIS A 60 -0.49 4.66 17.23
CA HIS A 60 0.24 5.09 18.41
C HIS A 60 1.35 4.08 18.76
N GLY A 61 2.56 4.60 19.00
CA GLY A 61 3.70 3.77 19.37
C GLY A 61 4.30 2.92 18.25
N MET A 62 3.84 3.09 17.01
CA MET A 62 4.49 2.54 15.82
C MET A 62 5.73 3.38 15.44
N SER A 63 6.71 2.78 14.78
CA SER A 63 7.75 3.53 14.07
C SER A 63 7.15 4.18 12.81
N THR A 64 7.83 5.17 12.22
CA THR A 64 7.40 5.78 10.95
C THR A 64 7.14 4.73 9.86
N ALA A 65 8.07 3.79 9.66
CA ALA A 65 7.92 2.75 8.63
C ALA A 65 6.73 1.83 8.88
N VAL A 66 6.52 1.41 10.14
CA VAL A 66 5.36 0.57 10.50
C VAL A 66 4.06 1.35 10.37
N ALA A 67 4.03 2.63 10.75
CA ALA A 67 2.87 3.50 10.59
C ALA A 67 2.52 3.73 9.12
N HIS A 68 3.52 3.83 8.24
CA HIS A 68 3.36 3.98 6.80
C HIS A 68 2.63 2.77 6.19
N ALA A 69 3.18 1.57 6.40
CA ALA A 69 2.57 0.31 5.96
C ALA A 69 1.17 0.10 6.59
N ALA A 70 1.03 0.42 7.88
CA ALA A 70 -0.24 0.36 8.59
C ALA A 70 -1.35 1.24 7.98
N VAL A 71 -1.01 2.45 7.51
CA VAL A 71 -1.99 3.32 6.85
C VAL A 71 -2.37 2.77 5.48
N ARG A 72 -1.39 2.34 4.68
CA ARG A 72 -1.63 1.75 3.34
C ARG A 72 -2.53 0.52 3.44
N GLU A 73 -2.21 -0.41 4.32
CA GLU A 73 -3.01 -1.61 4.57
C GLU A 73 -4.37 -1.28 5.21
N GLY A 74 -4.40 -0.37 6.17
CA GLY A 74 -5.62 0.06 6.84
C GLY A 74 -6.64 0.66 5.87
N LEU A 75 -6.18 1.52 4.95
CA LEU A 75 -7.02 2.12 3.91
C LEU A 75 -7.40 1.10 2.83
N ALA A 76 -6.48 0.22 2.42
CA ALA A 76 -6.77 -0.85 1.46
C ALA A 76 -7.88 -1.78 1.99
N GLY A 77 -7.84 -2.12 3.29
CA GLY A 77 -8.87 -2.91 3.94
C GLY A 77 -10.26 -2.27 3.92
N LEU A 78 -10.38 -0.95 3.75
CA LEU A 78 -11.69 -0.28 3.60
C LEU A 78 -12.37 -0.60 2.26
N GLN A 79 -11.62 -1.05 1.24
CA GLN A 79 -12.20 -1.46 -0.04
C GLN A 79 -13.18 -2.63 0.12
N GLU A 80 -12.91 -3.52 1.08
CA GLU A 80 -13.67 -4.74 1.31
C GLU A 80 -14.95 -4.52 2.15
N HIS A 81 -15.11 -3.33 2.73
CA HIS A 81 -16.19 -3.04 3.68
C HIS A 81 -17.08 -1.92 3.18
N THR A 82 -18.27 -2.29 2.69
CA THR A 82 -19.28 -1.35 2.20
C THR A 82 -19.83 -0.44 3.29
N GLU A 83 -19.85 -0.90 4.54
CA GLU A 83 -20.38 -0.16 5.70
C GLU A 83 -19.55 1.08 6.06
N THR A 84 -18.27 1.10 5.68
CA THR A 84 -17.34 2.20 5.94
C THR A 84 -17.26 3.19 4.77
N ARG A 85 -17.97 2.95 3.67
CA ARG A 85 -17.94 3.84 2.49
C ARG A 85 -18.54 5.20 2.82
N GLY A 86 -17.85 6.25 2.38
CA GLY A 86 -18.27 7.65 2.58
C GLY A 86 -18.14 8.14 4.02
N ARG A 87 -17.59 7.35 4.94
CA ARG A 87 -17.34 7.77 6.32
C ARG A 87 -15.94 8.31 6.47
N ASP A 88 -15.80 9.27 7.37
CA ASP A 88 -14.51 9.80 7.78
C ASP A 88 -13.63 8.71 8.42
N VAL A 89 -12.33 8.81 8.18
CA VAL A 89 -11.33 7.93 8.79
C VAL A 89 -10.57 8.70 9.85
N LEU A 90 -10.65 8.26 11.10
CA LEU A 90 -9.87 8.82 12.20
C LEU A 90 -8.52 8.12 12.29
N ILE A 91 -7.42 8.86 12.14
CA ILE A 91 -6.06 8.36 12.30
C ILE A 91 -5.48 8.88 13.61
N VAL A 92 -5.11 7.97 14.51
CA VAL A 92 -4.51 8.28 15.82
C VAL A 92 -3.01 8.07 15.72
N THR A 93 -2.23 9.14 15.83
CA THR A 93 -0.76 9.14 15.72
C THR A 93 -0.07 9.19 17.09
N GLY A 94 -0.84 9.33 18.17
CA GLY A 94 -0.33 9.51 19.52
C GLY A 94 0.09 10.96 19.83
N ARG A 95 0.19 11.28 21.13
CA ARG A 95 0.42 12.66 21.64
C ARG A 95 1.90 13.07 21.73
N GLY A 96 2.85 12.17 21.44
CA GLY A 96 4.29 12.47 21.55
C GLY A 96 4.82 12.61 22.99
N LEU A 97 4.12 12.07 24.00
CA LEU A 97 4.48 12.22 25.42
C LEU A 97 5.65 11.33 25.88
N ARG A 98 6.12 10.39 25.04
CA ARG A 98 7.16 9.39 25.39
C ARG A 98 8.38 9.42 24.47
N SER A 99 8.47 10.35 23.50
CA SER A 99 9.69 10.53 22.72
C SER A 99 10.75 11.21 23.60
N GLY A 100 11.95 10.65 23.69
CA GLY A 100 13.09 11.26 24.41
C GLY A 100 13.43 12.67 23.89
N GLU A 101 12.99 12.99 22.67
CA GLU A 101 12.86 14.34 22.16
C GLU A 101 11.54 14.96 22.63
N ARG A 102 11.65 15.92 23.55
CA ARG A 102 10.52 16.63 24.14
C ARG A 102 9.59 17.22 23.06
N LEU A 103 8.34 16.73 23.03
CA LEU A 103 7.11 17.46 22.64
C LEU A 103 6.78 17.65 21.15
N ARG A 104 7.44 16.98 20.18
CA ARG A 104 6.96 16.97 18.79
C ARG A 104 6.48 15.57 18.38
N PRO A 105 5.18 15.36 18.10
CA PRO A 105 4.72 14.10 17.52
C PRO A 105 5.34 13.96 16.12
N VAL A 106 6.25 12.99 15.94
CA VAL A 106 6.94 12.74 14.67
C VAL A 106 6.00 12.11 13.65
N LEU A 107 5.10 11.23 14.10
CA LEU A 107 4.20 10.48 13.21
C LEU A 107 3.16 11.36 12.52
N ARG A 108 2.65 12.40 13.18
CA ARG A 108 1.60 13.23 12.61
C ARG A 108 2.01 13.95 11.32
N PRO A 109 3.07 14.79 11.30
CA PRO A 109 3.48 15.47 10.08
C PRO A 109 3.87 14.47 8.99
N GLU A 110 4.46 13.35 9.36
CA GLU A 110 4.83 12.29 8.43
C GLU A 110 3.61 11.65 7.75
N VAL A 111 2.60 11.25 8.53
CA VAL A 111 1.34 10.69 8.02
C VAL A 111 0.62 11.72 7.13
N GLN A 112 0.57 12.98 7.54
CA GLN A 112 -0.05 14.03 6.73
C GLN A 112 0.67 14.25 5.39
N ARG A 113 2.02 14.23 5.41
CA ARG A 113 2.84 14.30 4.19
C ARG A 113 2.54 13.13 3.26
N MET A 114 2.64 11.91 3.77
CA MET A 114 2.38 10.67 3.03
C MET A 114 0.99 10.69 2.38
N LEU A 115 -0.07 11.02 3.15
CA LEU A 115 -1.44 11.08 2.64
C LEU A 115 -1.62 12.09 1.49
N THR A 116 -0.83 13.16 1.47
CA THR A 116 -0.91 14.21 0.45
C THR A 116 -0.01 13.94 -0.75
N GLU A 117 1.18 13.38 -0.53
CA GLU A 117 2.22 13.25 -1.55
C GLU A 117 2.25 11.88 -2.23
N GLU A 118 1.87 10.81 -1.51
CA GLU A 118 2.04 9.43 -1.98
C GLU A 118 0.72 8.79 -2.44
N PHE A 119 -0.42 9.30 -1.99
CA PHE A 119 -1.73 8.80 -2.40
C PHE A 119 -2.25 9.57 -3.61
N TYR A 120 -2.89 8.85 -4.53
CA TYR A 120 -3.56 9.47 -5.68
C TYR A 120 -4.97 8.91 -5.90
N PRO A 121 -6.01 9.78 -5.95
CA PRO A 121 -6.00 11.20 -5.59
C PRO A 121 -5.49 11.43 -4.16
N PRO A 122 -4.91 12.62 -3.88
CA PRO A 122 -4.37 12.93 -2.55
C PRO A 122 -5.48 12.93 -1.50
N LEU A 123 -5.14 12.48 -0.30
CA LEU A 123 -6.04 12.41 0.85
C LEU A 123 -5.78 13.62 1.75
N SER A 124 -6.73 14.56 1.81
CA SER A 124 -6.61 15.70 2.71
C SER A 124 -6.78 15.29 4.17
N THR A 125 -6.29 16.14 5.09
CA THR A 125 -6.42 15.88 6.52
C THR A 125 -6.95 17.09 7.26
N VAL A 126 -7.87 16.83 8.19
CA VAL A 126 -8.42 17.82 9.12
C VAL A 126 -7.89 17.51 10.51
N SER A 127 -7.44 18.54 11.21
CA SER A 127 -6.97 18.41 12.59
C SER A 127 -8.16 18.30 13.55
N VAL A 128 -8.10 17.40 14.52
CA VAL A 128 -9.14 17.32 15.56
C VAL A 128 -8.90 18.41 16.62
N PRO A 129 -9.83 19.36 16.84
CA PRO A 129 -9.66 20.39 17.86
C PRO A 129 -9.43 19.79 19.25
N GLY A 130 -8.41 20.28 19.96
CA GLY A 130 -8.06 19.77 21.29
C GLY A 130 -7.39 18.38 21.32
N ASN A 131 -7.22 17.70 20.17
CA ASN A 131 -6.53 16.42 20.09
C ASN A 131 -5.35 16.48 19.11
N THR A 132 -4.17 16.79 19.65
CA THR A 132 -2.94 16.92 18.85
C THR A 132 -2.44 15.60 18.26
N GLY A 133 -2.89 14.46 18.80
CA GLY A 133 -2.47 13.13 18.40
C GLY A 133 -3.44 12.42 17.47
N ALA A 134 -4.36 13.14 16.83
CA ALA A 134 -5.26 12.58 15.84
C ALA A 134 -5.52 13.54 14.67
N VAL A 135 -5.76 12.95 13.50
CA VAL A 135 -6.20 13.63 12.28
C VAL A 135 -7.35 12.86 11.66
N VAL A 136 -8.22 13.55 10.94
CA VAL A 136 -9.35 12.97 10.22
C VAL A 136 -9.10 13.09 8.73
N VAL A 137 -9.29 12.00 8.00
CA VAL A 137 -9.37 12.02 6.53
C VAL A 137 -10.84 12.08 6.14
N PRO A 138 -11.29 13.08 5.38
CA PRO A 138 -12.67 13.18 4.95
C PRO A 138 -13.12 11.95 4.17
N GLY A 139 -14.33 11.46 4.43
CA GLY A 139 -14.89 10.28 3.75
C GLY A 139 -15.01 10.45 2.25
N GLU A 140 -15.20 11.69 1.77
CA GLU A 140 -15.21 12.02 0.34
C GLU A 140 -13.85 11.74 -0.34
N ASP A 141 -12.74 12.06 0.34
CA ASP A 141 -11.39 11.83 -0.18
C ASP A 141 -11.09 10.34 -0.23
N VAL A 142 -11.44 9.63 0.85
CA VAL A 142 -11.31 8.17 0.92
C VAL A 142 -12.12 7.52 -0.21
N MET A 143 -13.35 7.96 -0.44
CA MET A 143 -14.18 7.44 -1.54
C MET A 143 -13.57 7.68 -2.91
N ARG A 144 -13.10 8.90 -3.20
CA ARG A 144 -12.41 9.22 -4.46
C ARG A 144 -11.19 8.34 -4.68
N TRP A 145 -10.41 8.11 -3.62
CA TRP A 145 -9.27 7.22 -3.66
C TRP A 145 -9.66 5.76 -3.89
N LEU A 146 -10.65 5.23 -3.17
CA LEU A 146 -11.15 3.86 -3.35
C LEU A 146 -11.67 3.63 -4.77
N GLU A 147 -12.42 4.58 -5.32
CA GLU A 147 -12.94 4.51 -6.69
C GLU A 147 -11.81 4.50 -7.73
N TYR A 148 -10.82 5.38 -7.56
CA TYR A 148 -9.64 5.40 -8.42
C TYR A 148 -8.86 4.09 -8.34
N ALA A 149 -8.60 3.58 -7.14
CA ALA A 149 -7.89 2.31 -6.94
C ALA A 149 -8.63 1.13 -7.58
N ALA A 150 -9.96 1.07 -7.42
CA ALA A 150 -10.79 0.06 -8.07
C ALA A 150 -10.72 0.15 -9.59
N GLU A 151 -10.74 1.35 -10.16
CA GLU A 151 -10.61 1.57 -11.60
C GLU A 151 -9.24 1.13 -12.14
N GLN A 152 -8.15 1.47 -11.45
CA GLN A 152 -6.81 1.02 -11.83
C GLN A 152 -6.69 -0.51 -11.78
N LYS A 153 -7.26 -1.15 -10.75
CA LYS A 153 -7.28 -2.62 -10.65
C LYS A 153 -8.03 -3.24 -11.82
N ARG A 154 -9.19 -2.70 -12.21
CA ARG A 154 -9.95 -3.17 -13.38
C ARG A 154 -9.14 -3.05 -14.67
N ARG A 155 -8.50 -1.90 -14.90
CA ARG A 155 -7.66 -1.68 -16.09
C ARG A 155 -6.50 -2.66 -16.17
N ARG A 156 -5.79 -2.87 -15.07
CA ARG A 156 -4.67 -3.83 -14.99
C ARG A 156 -5.14 -5.26 -15.26
N MET A 157 -6.29 -5.65 -14.71
CA MET A 157 -6.86 -6.98 -14.92
C MET A 157 -7.23 -7.22 -16.40
N LEU A 158 -7.83 -6.23 -17.06
CA LEU A 158 -8.14 -6.31 -18.49
C LEU A 158 -6.89 -6.43 -19.34
N ALA A 159 -5.86 -5.61 -19.08
CA ALA A 159 -4.57 -5.70 -19.75
C ALA A 159 -3.92 -7.09 -19.57
N LEU A 160 -3.99 -7.65 -18.36
CA LEU A 160 -3.47 -8.99 -18.08
C LEU A 160 -4.26 -10.07 -18.84
N ALA A 161 -5.59 -9.97 -18.85
CA ALA A 161 -6.46 -10.91 -19.59
C ALA A 161 -6.18 -10.87 -21.09
N ASP A 162 -5.96 -9.69 -21.67
CA ASP A 162 -5.57 -9.55 -23.07
C ASP A 162 -4.19 -10.14 -23.34
N ALA A 163 -3.20 -9.93 -22.45
CA ALA A 163 -1.88 -10.55 -22.56
C ALA A 163 -1.98 -12.09 -22.53
N PHE A 164 -2.79 -12.66 -21.63
CA PHE A 164 -3.03 -14.10 -21.60
C PHE A 164 -3.73 -14.59 -22.86
N ARG A 165 -4.72 -13.85 -23.38
CA ARG A 165 -5.40 -14.19 -24.63
C ARG A 165 -4.44 -14.16 -25.82
N GLU A 166 -3.51 -13.22 -25.88
CA GLU A 166 -2.47 -13.18 -26.93
C GLU A 166 -1.52 -14.38 -26.87
N ILE A 167 -1.14 -14.80 -25.66
CA ILE A 167 -0.30 -15.98 -25.44
C ILE A 167 -1.07 -17.25 -25.83
N ALA A 168 -2.28 -17.42 -25.31
CA ALA A 168 -3.11 -18.60 -25.54
C ALA A 168 -3.53 -18.75 -27.02
N SER A 169 -3.77 -17.66 -27.73
CA SER A 169 -4.15 -17.69 -29.16
C SER A 169 -2.96 -17.94 -30.11
N GLY A 170 -1.74 -18.19 -29.60
CA GLY A 170 -0.55 -18.42 -30.43
C GLY A 170 -0.11 -17.20 -31.25
N ARG A 171 -0.76 -16.05 -31.11
CA ARG A 171 -0.46 -14.81 -31.87
C ARG A 171 0.93 -14.26 -31.58
N ARG A 172 1.50 -14.55 -30.41
CA ARG A 172 2.90 -14.20 -30.10
C ARG A 172 3.90 -15.08 -30.87
N ILE A 173 3.63 -16.38 -30.96
CA ILE A 173 4.42 -17.33 -31.75
C ILE A 173 4.28 -17.00 -33.24
N GLY A 174 3.05 -16.75 -33.73
CA GLY A 174 2.80 -16.36 -35.12
C GLY A 174 3.51 -15.05 -35.50
N ARG A 175 3.53 -14.03 -34.63
CA ARG A 175 4.28 -12.78 -34.87
C ARG A 175 5.80 -13.00 -34.89
N SER A 176 6.35 -13.79 -33.97
CA SER A 176 7.79 -14.10 -33.96
C SER A 176 8.19 -14.98 -35.15
N LEU A 177 7.39 -15.98 -35.51
CA LEU A 177 7.61 -16.85 -36.67
C LEU A 177 7.52 -16.06 -37.99
N MET A 178 6.55 -15.15 -38.13
CA MET A 178 6.42 -14.29 -39.31
C MET A 178 7.56 -13.26 -39.42
N LYS A 179 8.16 -12.86 -38.30
CA LYS A 179 9.35 -11.98 -38.30
C LYS A 179 10.57 -12.74 -38.79
N VAL A 180 10.81 -13.95 -38.29
CA VAL A 180 11.88 -14.85 -38.76
C VAL A 180 11.68 -15.20 -40.24
N LEU A 181 10.47 -15.57 -40.66
CA LEU A 181 10.14 -15.89 -42.06
C LEU A 181 10.25 -14.68 -43.02
N ARG A 182 10.19 -13.45 -42.50
CA ARG A 182 10.43 -12.22 -43.30
C ARG A 182 11.91 -11.84 -43.38
N GLU A 183 12.67 -12.08 -42.33
CA GLU A 183 14.12 -11.84 -42.31
C GLU A 183 14.89 -12.85 -43.17
N ASP A 184 14.33 -14.05 -43.38
CA ASP A 184 14.91 -15.11 -44.24
C ASP A 184 14.57 -14.99 -45.74
N GLN A 185 13.84 -13.94 -46.17
CA GLN A 185 13.60 -13.74 -47.59
C GLN A 185 14.85 -13.14 -48.25
N PRO A 186 15.52 -13.85 -49.18
CA PRO A 186 16.67 -13.31 -49.88
C PRO A 186 16.24 -12.10 -50.68
N LYS A 187 16.90 -10.95 -50.46
CA LYS A 187 16.75 -9.76 -51.29
C LYS A 187 16.95 -10.17 -52.75
N LYS A 188 15.89 -10.17 -53.55
CA LYS A 188 16.00 -10.34 -55.01
C LYS A 188 16.93 -9.25 -55.51
N LYS A 189 18.14 -9.63 -55.94
CA LYS A 189 19.02 -8.75 -56.69
C LYS A 189 18.26 -8.34 -57.95
N ASP A 190 17.90 -7.06 -58.02
CA ASP A 190 17.36 -6.46 -59.23
C ASP A 190 18.50 -6.42 -60.27
N TRP A 191 18.46 -7.39 -61.19
CA TRP A 191 19.29 -7.39 -62.38
C TRP A 191 18.53 -6.66 -63.49
N ARG A 192 18.42 -5.34 -63.39
CA ARG A 192 17.98 -4.49 -64.51
C ARG A 192 18.88 -3.28 -64.67
N LYS A 193 19.79 -3.46 -65.63
CA LYS A 193 20.45 -2.54 -66.57
C LYS A 193 21.38 -1.47 -65.99
#